data_AF-A0A944JSZ9-F1
#
_entry.id   AF-A0A944JSZ9-F1
#
_cell.length_a   1.000
_cell.length_b   1.000
_cell.length_c   1.000
_cell.angle_alpha   90.00
_cell.angle_beta   90.00
_cell.angle_gamma   90.00
#
_symmetry.space_group_name_H-M   'P 1'
#
loop_
_entity.id
_entity.type
_entity.pdbx_description
1 polymer ?
#
loop_
_entity_poly.entity_id
_entity_poly.type
_entity_poly.pdbx_seq_one_letter_code
_entity_poly.pdbx_strand_id
1 'polypeptide(L)'
;MAAAAVTTVLAVVVAVQAASDGDGAPHGPLAAMDEPRADAAAHRPDGAPAPDAVAAAPSASASAPAQEPTYEQKMAQQLPIDEKLTGPGTFDTVPGVAKAPGKGKVVRYRVDVEQGLGLDPQLFAEAVHRTLNDDRSWGHGGTKTFERVPGGEADFVITLASPGTTGAWCAKSGLDTTIDNVSCDSASTDRVMINAFRWAQGSATYGPDQMFAYRQMLINHEVGHRLGHGHVNCRTPGALAPIMQQQTKSLDIDGISCKPNPWVYPGN
;
A
#
# COMPACT_ATOMS: atom_id res chain seq x y z
N MET A 1 -6.31 -59.22 -27.11
CA MET A 1 -7.25 -58.94 -26.00
C MET A 1 -7.39 -57.42 -25.86
N ALA A 2 -8.46 -56.96 -25.20
CA ALA A 2 -8.75 -55.54 -24.92
C ALA A 2 -7.71 -54.93 -23.93
N ALA A 3 -7.68 -53.63 -23.62
CA ALA A 3 -8.76 -52.64 -23.67
C ALA A 3 -8.30 -51.19 -23.89
N ALA A 4 -9.24 -50.34 -24.31
CA ALA A 4 -9.08 -48.89 -24.38
C ALA A 4 -9.45 -48.23 -23.04
N ALA A 5 -8.71 -47.19 -22.64
CA ALA A 5 -9.03 -46.39 -21.47
C ALA A 5 -9.93 -45.19 -21.88
N VAL A 6 -11.11 -45.10 -21.29
CA VAL A 6 -12.02 -43.95 -21.43
C VAL A 6 -11.87 -43.07 -20.19
N THR A 7 -11.48 -41.81 -20.38
CA THR A 7 -11.40 -40.81 -19.31
C THR A 7 -12.58 -39.85 -19.40
N THR A 8 -13.54 -40.01 -18.51
CA THR A 8 -14.72 -39.14 -18.39
C THR A 8 -14.39 -37.87 -17.62
N VAL A 9 -14.66 -36.70 -18.20
CA VAL A 9 -14.58 -35.41 -17.50
C VAL A 9 -15.99 -35.01 -17.06
N LEU A 10 -16.22 -34.88 -15.75
CA LEU A 10 -17.44 -34.27 -15.22
C LEU A 10 -17.21 -32.76 -15.03
N ALA A 11 -17.98 -31.94 -15.76
CA ALA A 11 -18.14 -30.53 -15.48
C ALA A 11 -19.48 -30.31 -14.77
N VAL A 12 -19.47 -29.73 -13.57
CA VAL A 12 -20.68 -29.35 -12.85
C VAL A 12 -20.89 -27.85 -13.00
N VAL A 13 -21.98 -27.47 -13.67
CA VAL A 13 -22.41 -26.07 -13.82
C VAL A 13 -23.61 -25.85 -12.91
N VAL A 14 -23.48 -24.95 -11.93
CA VAL A 14 -24.60 -24.56 -11.05
C VAL A 14 -25.08 -23.18 -11.48
N ALA A 15 -26.30 -23.12 -12.00
CA ALA A 15 -26.99 -21.87 -12.28
C ALA A 15 -27.98 -21.58 -11.15
N VAL A 16 -27.88 -20.39 -10.53
CA VAL A 16 -28.87 -19.89 -9.59
C VAL A 16 -29.81 -18.95 -10.35
N GLN A 17 -31.10 -19.29 -10.39
CA GLN A 17 -32.15 -18.42 -10.89
C GLN A 17 -32.85 -17.75 -9.71
N ALA A 18 -32.95 -16.42 -9.74
CA ALA A 18 -33.83 -15.67 -8.87
C ALA A 18 -35.17 -15.44 -9.60
N ALA A 19 -36.28 -15.78 -8.95
CA ALA A 19 -37.62 -15.47 -9.42
C ALA A 19 -38.26 -14.43 -8.49
N SER A 20 -38.96 -13.46 -9.09
CA SER A 20 -39.76 -12.45 -8.40
C SER A 20 -41.26 -12.76 -8.51
N ASP A 21 -42.09 -11.84 -8.00
CA ASP A 21 -43.56 -11.80 -8.02
C ASP A 21 -44.20 -12.59 -6.84
N GLY A 22 -45.30 -12.14 -6.22
CA GLY A 22 -46.13 -10.94 -6.41
C GLY A 22 -47.24 -10.84 -5.34
N ASP A 23 -47.95 -9.70 -5.29
CA ASP A 23 -48.89 -9.32 -4.20
C ASP A 23 -50.21 -10.14 -4.07
N GLY A 24 -50.83 -10.08 -2.88
CA GLY A 24 -52.27 -10.40 -2.70
C GLY A 24 -52.75 -10.66 -1.26
N ALA A 25 -53.52 -9.73 -0.67
CA ALA A 25 -54.25 -9.89 0.62
C ALA A 25 -55.65 -10.54 0.43
N PRO A 26 -56.51 -10.84 1.46
CA PRO A 26 -57.22 -9.78 2.23
C PRO A 26 -57.80 -10.09 3.65
N HIS A 27 -58.31 -9.03 4.34
CA HIS A 27 -59.26 -8.98 5.52
C HIS A 27 -58.80 -9.60 6.88
N GLY A 28 -59.05 -9.09 8.10
CA GLY A 28 -59.83 -7.96 8.71
C GLY A 28 -60.54 -8.45 10.01
N PRO A 29 -61.14 -7.64 10.93
CA PRO A 29 -61.07 -6.18 11.21
C PRO A 29 -61.01 -5.79 12.74
N LEU A 30 -61.25 -4.48 13.04
CA LEU A 30 -61.74 -3.82 14.29
C LEU A 30 -60.68 -3.19 15.24
N ALA A 31 -60.85 -1.98 15.82
CA ALA A 31 -61.86 -0.91 15.66
C ALA A 31 -61.31 0.49 16.10
N ALA A 32 -61.96 1.57 15.62
CA ALA A 32 -62.36 2.84 16.30
C ALA A 32 -61.45 3.47 17.39
N MET A 33 -61.22 4.79 17.49
CA MET A 33 -61.94 6.02 17.10
C MET A 33 -60.92 7.22 17.15
N ASP A 34 -61.15 8.49 16.80
CA ASP A 34 -62.33 9.28 16.39
C ASP A 34 -61.90 10.50 15.51
N GLU A 35 -62.81 11.44 15.22
CA GLU A 35 -62.58 12.76 14.56
C GLU A 35 -62.99 13.94 15.53
N PRO A 36 -63.07 15.27 15.17
CA PRO A 36 -63.12 15.88 13.84
C PRO A 36 -62.31 17.18 13.56
N ARG A 37 -62.17 17.38 12.24
CA ARG A 37 -61.86 18.56 11.41
C ARG A 37 -62.72 19.84 11.61
N ALA A 38 -62.14 21.03 11.36
CA ALA A 38 -62.71 22.11 10.51
C ALA A 38 -61.85 23.41 10.43
N ASP A 39 -61.73 23.97 9.23
CA ASP A 39 -61.13 25.29 8.92
C ASP A 39 -62.10 26.47 9.18
N ALA A 40 -61.58 27.68 9.51
CA ALA A 40 -62.15 28.95 9.03
C ALA A 40 -61.26 30.20 9.23
N ALA A 41 -61.25 31.02 8.20
CA ALA A 41 -60.57 32.31 7.95
C ALA A 41 -60.52 33.41 9.05
N ALA A 42 -59.36 34.08 9.10
CA ALA A 42 -59.11 35.54 9.12
C ALA A 42 -59.82 36.48 10.13
N HIS A 43 -59.03 37.37 10.77
CA HIS A 43 -59.32 38.81 10.99
C HIS A 43 -58.02 39.56 11.39
N ARG A 44 -57.91 40.85 11.04
CA ARG A 44 -56.92 41.89 11.47
C ARG A 44 -57.76 43.12 11.96
N PRO A 45 -57.27 44.11 12.75
CA PRO A 45 -55.92 44.71 12.65
C PRO A 45 -55.27 45.26 13.97
N ASP A 46 -54.14 45.98 13.79
CA ASP A 46 -53.52 47.06 14.58
C ASP A 46 -52.94 46.88 16.01
N GLY A 47 -51.66 47.28 16.16
CA GLY A 47 -50.95 47.48 17.44
C GLY A 47 -49.42 47.26 17.35
N ALA A 48 -48.61 48.31 17.58
CA ALA A 48 -47.13 48.26 17.64
C ALA A 48 -46.64 48.66 19.07
N PRO A 49 -45.33 48.66 19.46
CA PRO A 49 -44.10 48.23 18.75
C PRO A 49 -43.07 47.39 19.57
N ALA A 50 -42.02 46.86 18.90
CA ALA A 50 -40.67 46.46 19.42
C ALA A 50 -40.58 45.24 20.40
N PRO A 51 -39.41 44.56 20.58
CA PRO A 51 -38.03 44.92 20.19
C PRO A 51 -37.18 43.86 19.44
N ASP A 52 -35.96 44.26 19.08
CA ASP A 52 -34.74 43.48 18.79
C ASP A 52 -34.79 42.28 17.82
N ALA A 53 -34.61 42.59 16.53
CA ALA A 53 -34.28 41.58 15.51
C ALA A 53 -32.81 41.12 15.65
N VAL A 54 -32.68 39.87 16.08
CA VAL A 54 -31.45 39.07 16.25
C VAL A 54 -30.44 39.26 15.11
N ALA A 55 -29.15 39.34 15.47
CA ALA A 55 -28.05 39.41 14.50
C ALA A 55 -28.09 38.25 13.49
N ALA A 56 -27.94 38.57 12.21
CA ALA A 56 -27.88 37.57 11.15
C ALA A 56 -26.66 36.65 11.35
N ALA A 57 -26.92 35.35 11.56
CA ALA A 57 -25.88 34.34 11.58
C ALA A 57 -25.21 34.27 10.18
N PRO A 58 -23.86 34.23 10.09
CA PRO A 58 -23.19 34.08 8.81
C PRO A 58 -23.53 32.71 8.22
N SER A 59 -23.96 32.70 6.96
CA SER A 59 -24.30 31.47 6.25
C SER A 59 -23.12 30.51 6.23
N ALA A 60 -23.38 29.23 6.49
CA ALA A 60 -22.37 28.19 6.45
C ALA A 60 -21.68 28.20 5.07
N SER A 61 -20.38 28.48 5.07
CA SER A 61 -19.56 28.35 3.86
C SER A 61 -19.51 26.87 3.48
N ALA A 62 -20.01 26.54 2.29
CA ALA A 62 -19.94 25.19 1.78
C ALA A 62 -18.47 24.78 1.62
N SER A 63 -18.02 23.82 2.44
CA SER A 63 -16.67 23.27 2.35
C SER A 63 -16.43 22.69 0.96
N ALA A 64 -15.38 23.16 0.28
CA ALA A 64 -14.96 22.58 -0.98
C ALA A 64 -14.62 21.08 -0.81
N PRO A 65 -14.81 20.23 -1.85
CA PRO A 65 -14.45 18.83 -1.78
C PRO A 65 -12.98 18.67 -1.41
N ALA A 66 -12.68 17.77 -0.45
CA ALA A 66 -11.31 17.44 -0.13
C ALA A 66 -10.63 16.82 -1.36
N GLN A 67 -9.51 17.39 -1.79
CA GLN A 67 -8.71 16.82 -2.88
C GLN A 67 -8.08 15.50 -2.42
N GLU A 68 -8.01 14.51 -3.32
CA GLU A 68 -7.28 13.28 -3.03
C GLU A 68 -5.78 13.58 -2.80
N PRO A 69 -5.12 12.87 -1.86
CA PRO A 69 -3.70 13.08 -1.62
C PRO A 69 -2.87 12.65 -2.83
N THR A 70 -1.89 13.49 -3.18
CA THR A 70 -0.86 13.25 -4.20
C THR A 70 -0.02 12.00 -3.88
N TYR A 71 0.68 11.47 -4.88
CA TYR A 71 1.63 10.35 -4.68
C TYR A 71 2.65 10.67 -3.58
N GLU A 72 3.17 11.90 -3.56
CA GLU A 72 4.15 12.37 -2.59
C GLU A 72 3.58 12.41 -1.17
N GLN A 73 2.34 12.88 -1.01
CA GLN A 73 1.63 12.86 0.28
C GLN A 73 1.34 11.44 0.76
N LYS A 74 0.85 10.55 -0.13
CA LYS A 74 0.64 9.12 0.17
C LYS A 74 1.95 8.43 0.58
N MET A 75 3.05 8.73 -0.11
CA MET A 75 4.38 8.21 0.20
C MET A 75 5.00 8.78 1.48
N ALA A 76 4.65 9.99 1.89
CA ALA A 76 5.06 10.57 3.17
C ALA A 76 4.20 10.10 4.36
N GLN A 77 3.00 9.56 4.13
CA GLN A 77 2.09 9.17 5.20
C GLN A 77 2.55 7.90 5.95
N GLN A 78 2.66 8.00 7.28
CA GLN A 78 2.72 6.83 8.17
C GLN A 78 1.35 6.16 8.27
N LEU A 79 1.33 4.83 8.25
CA LEU A 79 0.12 4.01 8.31
C LEU A 79 0.20 3.03 9.51
N PRO A 80 -0.91 2.75 10.21
CA PRO A 80 -0.89 1.86 11.36
C PRO A 80 -0.74 0.39 10.91
N ILE A 81 0.38 -0.22 11.29
CA ILE A 81 0.64 -1.67 11.19
C ILE A 81 1.24 -2.10 12.53
N ASP A 82 0.77 -3.21 13.08
CA ASP A 82 1.36 -3.81 14.28
C ASP A 82 2.72 -4.45 13.91
N GLU A 83 3.76 -4.15 14.71
CA GLU A 83 5.09 -4.74 14.57
C GLU A 83 5.09 -6.27 14.75
N LYS A 84 4.03 -6.84 15.33
CA LYS A 84 3.82 -8.28 15.59
C LYS A 84 2.81 -8.90 14.64
N LEU A 85 2.29 -8.14 13.67
CA LEU A 85 1.33 -8.64 12.70
C LEU A 85 1.89 -9.87 11.98
N THR A 86 1.11 -10.94 11.96
CA THR A 86 1.37 -12.15 11.17
C THR A 86 0.16 -12.37 10.29
N GLY A 87 0.35 -12.22 8.98
CA GLY A 87 -0.67 -12.43 7.98
C GLY A 87 -0.85 -13.90 7.58
N PRO A 88 -1.69 -14.18 6.58
CA PRO A 88 -2.02 -15.54 6.13
C PRO A 88 -0.88 -16.22 5.35
N GLY A 89 0.18 -15.52 4.96
CA GLY A 89 1.25 -16.03 4.09
C GLY A 89 0.84 -16.19 2.61
N THR A 90 -0.38 -15.79 2.24
CA THR A 90 -0.91 -15.79 0.88
C THR A 90 -0.75 -14.41 0.24
N PHE A 91 -0.42 -14.38 -1.05
CA PHE A 91 -0.07 -13.16 -1.78
C PHE A 91 -0.92 -12.97 -3.02
N ASP A 92 -1.36 -11.74 -3.25
CA ASP A 92 -1.95 -11.30 -4.52
C ASP A 92 -0.89 -10.57 -5.36
N THR A 93 -0.80 -10.90 -6.65
CA THR A 93 0.02 -10.12 -7.58
C THR A 93 -0.69 -8.82 -7.94
N VAL A 94 0.02 -7.69 -7.82
CA VAL A 94 -0.53 -6.37 -8.14
C VAL A 94 -0.71 -6.24 -9.66
N PRO A 95 -1.95 -6.00 -10.16
CA PRO A 95 -2.22 -5.99 -11.59
C PRO A 95 -1.58 -4.79 -12.31
N GLY A 96 -1.48 -4.91 -13.63
CA GLY A 96 -0.92 -3.89 -14.53
C GLY A 96 0.53 -4.16 -14.94
N VAL A 97 0.92 -3.60 -16.09
CA VAL A 97 2.29 -3.58 -16.61
C VAL A 97 2.85 -2.18 -16.41
N ALA A 98 4.11 -2.07 -15.96
CA ALA A 98 4.85 -0.81 -16.01
C ALA A 98 6.15 -1.01 -16.79
N LYS A 99 6.17 -0.52 -18.04
CA LYS A 99 7.29 -0.73 -18.97
C LYS A 99 8.56 -0.07 -18.45
N ALA A 100 9.69 -0.74 -18.66
CA ALA A 100 11.00 -0.13 -18.46
C ALA A 100 11.16 1.13 -19.35
N PRO A 101 11.48 2.32 -18.78
CA PRO A 101 11.67 3.55 -19.57
C PRO A 101 13.03 3.64 -20.27
N GLY A 102 14.03 2.88 -19.80
CA GLY A 102 15.40 2.92 -20.30
C GLY A 102 15.64 2.01 -21.51
N LYS A 103 16.86 2.11 -22.09
CA LYS A 103 17.35 1.25 -23.18
C LYS A 103 18.38 0.19 -22.72
N GLY A 104 18.65 0.12 -21.41
CA GLY A 104 19.59 -0.82 -20.82
C GLY A 104 19.07 -2.26 -20.79
N LYS A 105 19.80 -3.16 -20.13
CA LYS A 105 19.31 -4.52 -19.89
C LYS A 105 18.02 -4.45 -19.08
N VAL A 106 16.90 -4.90 -19.67
CA VAL A 106 15.63 -5.05 -18.97
C VAL A 106 15.77 -6.11 -17.88
N VAL A 107 15.33 -5.76 -16.68
CA VAL A 107 15.14 -6.66 -15.55
C VAL A 107 13.65 -6.68 -15.22
N ARG A 108 13.03 -7.85 -15.31
CA ARG A 108 11.59 -8.03 -15.08
C ARG A 108 11.34 -8.39 -13.64
N TYR A 109 10.39 -7.72 -13.02
CA TYR A 109 9.98 -8.04 -11.66
C TYR A 109 8.46 -8.10 -11.55
N ARG A 110 7.97 -9.00 -10.70
CA ARG A 110 6.57 -9.01 -10.25
C ARG A 110 6.48 -8.26 -8.92
N VAL A 111 5.32 -7.66 -8.65
CA VAL A 111 5.00 -7.12 -7.32
C VAL A 111 3.87 -7.95 -6.72
N ASP A 112 4.12 -8.52 -5.55
CA ASP A 112 3.16 -9.28 -4.76
C ASP A 112 2.90 -8.55 -3.43
N VAL A 113 1.67 -8.62 -2.92
CA VAL A 113 1.30 -8.06 -1.61
C VAL A 113 0.54 -9.10 -0.82
N GLU A 114 0.86 -9.25 0.47
CA GLU A 114 0.17 -10.19 1.35
C GLU A 114 -1.29 -9.79 1.58
N GLN A 115 -2.17 -10.78 1.53
CA GLN A 115 -3.61 -10.60 1.74
C GLN A 115 -3.88 -10.09 3.17
N GLY A 116 -4.79 -9.11 3.28
CA GLY A 116 -5.25 -8.59 4.57
C GLY A 116 -4.37 -7.52 5.23
N LEU A 117 -3.31 -7.02 4.58
CA LEU A 117 -2.45 -5.98 5.16
C LEU A 117 -3.12 -4.60 5.38
N GLY A 118 -4.22 -4.30 4.68
CA GLY A 118 -4.86 -2.97 4.75
C GLY A 118 -4.03 -1.83 4.14
N LEU A 119 -3.00 -2.16 3.34
CA LEU A 119 -2.13 -1.22 2.64
C LEU A 119 -2.48 -1.17 1.15
N ASP A 120 -2.29 -0.01 0.50
CA ASP A 120 -2.54 0.18 -0.94
C ASP A 120 -1.49 -0.59 -1.79
N PRO A 121 -1.90 -1.65 -2.53
CA PRO A 121 -0.96 -2.44 -3.33
C PRO A 121 -0.46 -1.69 -4.57
N GLN A 122 -1.26 -0.78 -5.13
CA GLN A 122 -0.89 -0.01 -6.32
C GLN A 122 0.09 1.11 -5.96
N LEU A 123 -0.09 1.78 -4.82
CA LEU A 123 0.90 2.73 -4.29
C LEU A 123 2.26 2.06 -4.10
N PHE A 124 2.29 0.85 -3.53
CA PHE A 124 3.53 0.08 -3.37
C PHE A 124 4.17 -0.27 -4.72
N ALA A 125 3.39 -0.81 -5.66
CA ALA A 125 3.89 -1.18 -6.99
C ALA A 125 4.36 0.03 -7.82
N GLU A 126 3.68 1.17 -7.71
CA GLU A 126 4.10 2.45 -8.30
C GLU A 126 5.39 2.95 -7.66
N ALA A 127 5.50 2.93 -6.33
CA ALA A 127 6.69 3.38 -5.63
C ALA A 127 7.92 2.54 -5.96
N VAL A 128 7.78 1.22 -6.04
CA VAL A 128 8.83 0.32 -6.53
C VAL A 128 9.26 0.73 -7.95
N HIS A 129 8.31 0.94 -8.86
CA HIS A 129 8.62 1.26 -10.26
C HIS A 129 9.30 2.62 -10.44
N ARG A 130 8.79 3.66 -9.77
CA ARG A 130 9.36 5.02 -9.78
C ARG A 130 10.75 5.02 -9.14
N THR A 131 10.94 4.32 -8.03
CA THR A 131 12.22 4.31 -7.30
C THR A 131 13.32 3.58 -8.08
N LEU A 132 13.04 2.41 -8.67
CA LEU A 132 14.05 1.62 -9.38
C LEU A 132 14.47 2.20 -10.74
N ASN A 133 13.62 3.03 -11.35
CA ASN A 133 13.90 3.72 -12.61
C ASN A 133 14.19 5.22 -12.45
N ASP A 134 14.40 5.70 -11.21
CA ASP A 134 14.98 7.02 -10.96
C ASP A 134 16.45 7.04 -11.40
N ASP A 135 16.92 8.13 -12.02
CA ASP A 135 18.29 8.24 -12.55
C ASP A 135 19.38 8.13 -11.47
N ARG A 136 19.01 8.24 -10.18
CA ARG A 136 19.87 8.07 -9.01
C ARG A 136 19.86 6.64 -8.45
N SER A 137 19.08 5.73 -9.03
CA SER A 137 18.93 4.32 -8.63
C SER A 137 19.84 3.37 -9.45
N TRP A 138 19.60 2.07 -9.34
CA TRP A 138 20.35 0.98 -10.00
C TRP A 138 20.26 0.98 -11.54
N GLY A 139 19.34 1.76 -12.13
CA GLY A 139 19.25 2.00 -13.57
C GLY A 139 20.28 3.01 -14.12
N HIS A 140 21.01 3.71 -13.23
CA HIS A 140 21.92 4.79 -13.58
C HIS A 140 22.91 4.44 -14.72
N GLY A 141 23.25 5.45 -15.52
CA GLY A 141 24.08 5.31 -16.71
C GLY A 141 23.42 4.51 -17.85
N GLY A 142 22.13 4.19 -17.74
CA GLY A 142 21.36 3.48 -18.78
C GLY A 142 21.78 2.02 -18.98
N THR A 143 22.53 1.44 -18.05
CA THR A 143 23.03 0.04 -18.14
C THR A 143 21.94 -1.00 -17.88
N LYS A 144 20.92 -0.62 -17.11
CA LYS A 144 19.82 -1.45 -16.64
C LYS A 144 18.52 -0.64 -16.63
N THR A 145 17.38 -1.30 -16.71
CA THR A 145 16.06 -0.67 -16.51
C THR A 145 15.05 -1.73 -16.07
N PHE A 146 14.04 -1.34 -15.28
CA PHE A 146 13.18 -2.29 -14.57
C PHE A 146 11.75 -2.26 -15.11
N GLU A 147 11.25 -3.42 -15.52
CA GLU A 147 9.91 -3.63 -16.07
C GLU A 147 9.04 -4.40 -15.08
N ARG A 148 7.89 -3.82 -14.66
CA ARG A 148 6.91 -4.52 -13.83
C ARG A 148 6.01 -5.37 -14.71
N VAL A 149 5.95 -6.66 -14.42
CA VAL A 149 5.04 -7.62 -15.07
C VAL A 149 3.94 -8.08 -14.09
N PRO A 150 2.69 -8.29 -14.56
CA PRO A 150 1.58 -8.81 -13.75
C PRO A 150 1.56 -10.34 -13.65
N GLY A 151 2.59 -11.02 -14.17
CA GLY A 151 2.67 -12.48 -14.27
C GLY A 151 3.61 -12.91 -15.40
N GLY A 152 3.77 -14.22 -15.58
CA GLY A 152 4.75 -14.77 -16.53
C GLY A 152 6.18 -14.76 -15.98
N GLU A 153 7.17 -14.70 -16.88
CA GLU A 153 8.59 -14.69 -16.51
C GLU A 153 8.99 -13.36 -15.86
N ALA A 154 9.52 -13.46 -14.64
CA ALA A 154 10.16 -12.38 -13.90
C ALA A 154 11.50 -12.88 -13.35
N ASP A 155 12.53 -12.03 -13.35
CA ASP A 155 13.84 -12.33 -12.74
C ASP A 155 13.73 -12.45 -11.21
N PHE A 156 12.77 -11.74 -10.59
CA PHE A 156 12.45 -11.81 -9.16
C PHE A 156 11.07 -11.22 -8.83
N VAL A 157 10.66 -11.35 -7.57
CA VAL A 157 9.39 -10.88 -7.04
C VAL A 157 9.64 -9.96 -5.84
N ILE A 158 9.18 -8.71 -5.91
CA ILE A 158 9.20 -7.80 -4.77
C ILE A 158 7.88 -7.98 -4.01
N THR A 159 7.98 -8.35 -2.73
CA THR A 159 6.85 -8.81 -1.92
C THR A 159 6.65 -7.91 -0.70
N LEU A 160 5.49 -7.26 -0.56
CA LEU A 160 5.12 -6.58 0.69
C LEU A 160 4.41 -7.57 1.61
N ALA A 161 4.96 -7.83 2.80
CA ALA A 161 4.45 -8.83 3.73
C ALA A 161 4.49 -8.35 5.18
N SER A 162 3.58 -8.85 6.01
CA SER A 162 3.55 -8.65 7.45
C SER A 162 4.89 -9.03 8.10
N PRO A 163 5.23 -8.47 9.28
CA PRO A 163 6.40 -8.85 10.06
C PRO A 163 6.61 -10.36 10.20
N GLY A 164 5.58 -11.10 10.64
CA GLY A 164 5.67 -12.56 10.83
C GLY A 164 5.94 -13.32 9.52
N THR A 165 5.22 -12.99 8.45
CA THR A 165 5.43 -13.60 7.12
C THR A 165 6.79 -13.22 6.55
N THR A 166 7.25 -11.98 6.74
CA THR A 166 8.59 -11.54 6.35
C THR A 166 9.67 -12.37 7.05
N GLY A 167 9.60 -12.51 8.37
CA GLY A 167 10.52 -13.35 9.15
C GLY A 167 10.54 -14.81 8.66
N ALA A 168 9.38 -15.41 8.43
CA ALA A 168 9.27 -16.77 7.91
C ALA A 168 9.87 -16.96 6.50
N TRP A 169 9.82 -15.94 5.64
CA TRP A 169 10.49 -15.97 4.34
C TRP A 169 11.98 -15.66 4.42
N CYS A 170 12.42 -14.72 5.26
CA CYS A 170 13.84 -14.42 5.48
C CYS A 170 14.59 -15.61 6.08
N ALA A 171 13.95 -16.38 6.98
CA ALA A 171 14.52 -17.58 7.59
C ALA A 171 14.89 -18.68 6.57
N LYS A 172 14.21 -18.75 5.41
CA LYS A 172 14.57 -19.66 4.29
C LYS A 172 15.95 -19.37 3.70
N SER A 173 16.48 -18.17 3.95
CA SER A 173 17.80 -17.70 3.54
C SER A 173 18.75 -17.53 4.74
N GLY A 174 18.41 -18.12 5.90
CA GLY A 174 19.22 -18.08 7.11
C GLY A 174 19.21 -16.74 7.87
N LEU A 175 18.27 -15.85 7.53
CA LEU A 175 18.17 -14.51 8.13
C LEU A 175 17.04 -14.47 9.18
N ASP A 176 17.36 -14.08 10.41
CA ASP A 176 16.35 -13.71 11.41
C ASP A 176 16.09 -12.19 11.35
N THR A 177 14.86 -11.82 11.01
CA THR A 177 14.38 -10.44 11.00
C THR A 177 13.29 -10.17 12.03
N THR A 178 12.93 -11.17 12.85
CA THR A 178 11.79 -11.13 13.78
C THR A 178 12.03 -10.19 14.98
N ILE A 179 13.29 -9.96 15.34
CA ILE A 179 13.69 -9.06 16.43
C ILE A 179 13.73 -7.61 15.95
N ASP A 180 14.45 -7.33 14.86
CA ASP A 180 14.66 -5.96 14.37
C ASP A 180 13.54 -5.47 13.44
N ASN A 181 12.60 -6.33 13.07
CA ASN A 181 11.55 -6.08 12.09
C ASN A 181 12.08 -5.41 10.81
N VAL A 182 13.12 -6.00 10.21
CA VAL A 182 13.70 -5.50 8.95
C VAL A 182 13.15 -6.25 7.73
N SER A 183 13.40 -5.65 6.56
CA SER A 183 13.20 -6.31 5.26
C SER A 183 14.40 -7.22 4.96
N CYS A 184 14.31 -8.03 3.90
CA CYS A 184 15.45 -8.84 3.44
C CYS A 184 15.33 -9.19 1.95
N ASP A 185 16.46 -9.46 1.30
CA ASP A 185 16.47 -10.37 0.15
C ASP A 185 16.44 -11.82 0.64
N SER A 186 15.35 -12.55 0.38
CA SER A 186 15.33 -14.00 0.64
C SER A 186 15.96 -14.72 -0.56
N ALA A 187 17.28 -14.61 -0.66
CA ALA A 187 18.11 -15.05 -1.78
C ALA A 187 18.03 -16.56 -2.10
N SER A 188 17.61 -17.42 -1.16
CA SER A 188 17.26 -18.84 -1.42
C SER A 188 15.94 -19.00 -2.20
N THR A 189 15.27 -17.91 -2.55
CA THR A 189 13.95 -17.86 -3.19
C THR A 189 13.89 -16.76 -4.25
N ASP A 190 12.81 -16.71 -5.03
CA ASP A 190 12.55 -15.64 -5.98
C ASP A 190 12.18 -14.29 -5.32
N ARG A 191 12.00 -14.22 -3.99
CA ARG A 191 11.42 -13.06 -3.30
C ARG A 191 12.41 -12.12 -2.59
N VAL A 192 12.29 -10.84 -2.93
CA VAL A 192 12.72 -9.71 -2.10
C VAL A 192 11.57 -9.35 -1.17
N MET A 193 11.76 -9.44 0.14
CA MET A 193 10.73 -9.28 1.16
C MET A 193 10.80 -7.89 1.81
N ILE A 194 9.81 -7.04 1.53
CA ILE A 194 9.60 -5.76 2.19
C ILE A 194 8.70 -5.96 3.40
N ASN A 195 9.22 -5.66 4.59
CA ASN A 195 8.48 -5.72 5.84
C ASN A 195 7.43 -4.59 5.91
N ALA A 196 6.15 -4.97 6.01
CA ALA A 196 5.01 -4.04 5.98
C ALA A 196 5.01 -3.07 7.15
N PHE A 197 5.52 -3.45 8.34
CA PHE A 197 5.68 -2.51 9.45
C PHE A 197 6.67 -1.41 9.08
N ARG A 198 7.81 -1.76 8.48
CA ARG A 198 8.79 -0.77 8.00
C ARG A 198 8.27 0.09 6.87
N TRP A 199 7.57 -0.50 5.91
CA TRP A 199 6.90 0.27 4.87
C TRP A 199 5.89 1.27 5.45
N ALA A 200 5.12 0.87 6.46
CA ALA A 200 4.05 1.68 7.03
C ALA A 200 4.52 2.73 8.03
N GLN A 201 5.49 2.41 8.91
CA GLN A 201 5.94 3.24 10.04
C GLN A 201 7.33 3.85 9.86
N GLY A 202 8.17 3.28 9.00
CA GLY A 202 9.53 3.78 8.74
C GLY A 202 10.60 3.27 9.73
N SER A 203 11.58 4.13 9.99
CA SER A 203 12.63 3.91 10.99
C SER A 203 12.92 5.19 11.80
N ALA A 204 13.38 5.02 13.03
CA ALA A 204 13.77 6.14 13.89
C ALA A 204 14.95 6.96 13.32
N THR A 205 15.76 6.36 12.45
CA THR A 205 16.90 7.02 11.78
C THR A 205 16.49 8.02 10.69
N TYR A 206 15.27 7.92 10.16
CA TYR A 206 14.67 8.86 9.22
C TYR A 206 13.63 9.78 9.90
N GLY A 207 12.90 9.25 10.89
CA GLY A 207 11.80 9.96 11.54
C GLY A 207 10.55 10.08 10.65
N PRO A 208 9.44 10.60 11.20
CA PRO A 208 8.17 10.68 10.49
C PRO A 208 8.23 11.62 9.27
N ASP A 209 8.98 12.72 9.35
CA ASP A 209 9.06 13.74 8.31
C ASP A 209 9.82 13.28 7.04
N GLN A 210 10.52 12.14 7.09
CA GLN A 210 11.30 11.60 5.97
C GLN A 210 10.78 10.26 5.44
N MET A 211 9.53 9.89 5.73
CA MET A 211 8.91 8.64 5.27
C MET A 211 9.01 8.40 3.76
N PHE A 212 8.85 9.44 2.95
CA PHE A 212 8.99 9.36 1.48
C PHE A 212 10.39 8.84 1.11
N ALA A 213 11.44 9.47 1.65
CA ALA A 213 12.82 9.08 1.42
C ALA A 213 13.12 7.70 2.02
N TYR A 214 12.61 7.39 3.22
CA TYR A 214 12.79 6.08 3.84
C TYR A 214 12.24 4.95 2.95
N ARG A 215 11.04 5.10 2.40
CA ARG A 215 10.43 4.10 1.49
C ARG A 215 11.26 3.87 0.23
N GLN A 216 11.84 4.93 -0.34
CA GLN A 216 12.77 4.84 -1.47
C GLN A 216 14.07 4.14 -1.10
N MET A 217 14.66 4.47 0.06
CA MET A 217 15.84 3.80 0.60
C MET A 217 15.59 2.31 0.76
N LEU A 218 14.47 1.93 1.39
CA LEU A 218 14.09 0.54 1.64
C LEU A 218 14.00 -0.27 0.34
N ILE A 219 13.33 0.26 -0.68
CA ILE A 219 13.24 -0.39 -2.00
C ILE A 219 14.64 -0.56 -2.62
N ASN A 220 15.46 0.50 -2.63
CA ASN A 220 16.78 0.46 -3.26
C ASN A 220 17.76 -0.45 -2.50
N HIS A 221 17.69 -0.51 -1.17
CA HIS A 221 18.54 -1.37 -0.34
C HIS A 221 18.29 -2.85 -0.61
N GLU A 222 17.04 -3.29 -0.51
CA GLU A 222 16.69 -4.72 -0.64
C GLU A 222 16.84 -5.23 -2.10
N VAL A 223 16.54 -4.38 -3.08
CA VAL A 223 16.85 -4.70 -4.49
C VAL A 223 18.36 -4.65 -4.76
N GLY A 224 19.13 -3.85 -4.01
CA GLY A 224 20.59 -3.87 -4.04
C GLY A 224 21.15 -5.24 -3.64
N HIS A 225 20.63 -5.85 -2.58
CA HIS A 225 20.96 -7.23 -2.21
C HIS A 225 20.65 -8.22 -3.33
N ARG A 226 19.45 -8.15 -3.92
CA ARG A 226 19.04 -9.00 -5.06
C ARG A 226 19.92 -8.82 -6.30
N LEU A 227 20.53 -7.64 -6.48
CA LEU A 227 21.48 -7.36 -7.56
C LEU A 227 22.93 -7.78 -7.23
N GLY A 228 23.16 -8.38 -6.05
CA GLY A 228 24.46 -8.91 -5.62
C GLY A 228 25.30 -7.95 -4.77
N HIS A 229 24.73 -6.86 -4.27
CA HIS A 229 25.45 -5.92 -3.40
C HIS A 229 25.32 -6.30 -1.92
N GLY A 230 26.46 -6.49 -1.25
CA GLY A 230 26.53 -6.67 0.21
C GLY A 230 26.44 -5.33 0.95
N HIS A 231 26.35 -5.39 2.29
CA HIS A 231 26.36 -4.17 3.12
C HIS A 231 27.64 -3.35 2.95
N VAL A 232 27.51 -2.02 3.00
CA VAL A 232 28.64 -1.07 2.96
C VAL A 232 28.41 0.02 4.01
N ASN A 233 29.31 0.12 4.99
CA ASN A 233 29.22 1.13 6.05
C ASN A 233 29.84 2.46 5.60
N CYS A 234 29.22 3.57 6.01
CA CYS A 234 29.78 4.91 5.85
C CYS A 234 31.12 5.04 6.60
N ARG A 235 32.07 5.79 6.02
CA ARG A 235 33.43 5.98 6.57
C ARG A 235 33.83 7.46 6.71
N THR A 236 32.88 8.39 6.52
CA THR A 236 33.16 9.84 6.52
C THR A 236 32.08 10.56 7.31
N PRO A 237 32.38 11.13 8.49
CA PRO A 237 31.38 11.82 9.31
C PRO A 237 30.64 12.91 8.53
N GLY A 238 29.32 12.96 8.67
CA GLY A 238 28.44 13.94 8.02
C GLY A 238 28.20 13.75 6.52
N ALA A 239 28.82 12.76 5.88
CA ALA A 239 28.53 12.37 4.51
C ALA A 239 27.15 11.67 4.41
N LEU A 240 26.65 11.49 3.19
CA LEU A 240 25.50 10.59 2.94
C LEU A 240 25.93 9.14 3.20
N ALA A 241 25.10 8.38 3.90
CA ALA A 241 25.32 6.95 4.07
C ALA A 241 25.30 6.24 2.69
N PRO A 242 26.14 5.21 2.46
CA PRO A 242 25.97 4.34 1.30
C PRO A 242 24.56 3.74 1.28
N ILE A 243 23.97 3.55 0.10
CA ILE A 243 22.64 2.92 -0.01
C ILE A 243 22.59 1.52 0.64
N MET A 244 23.70 0.79 0.57
CA MET A 244 23.87 -0.51 1.20
C MET A 244 24.32 -0.46 2.67
N GLN A 245 24.37 0.70 3.31
CA GLN A 245 24.41 0.73 4.78
C GLN A 245 23.04 0.28 5.30
N GLN A 246 22.99 -0.46 6.42
CA GLN A 246 21.74 -0.89 7.03
C GLN A 246 21.04 0.27 7.78
N GLN A 247 20.68 1.32 7.04
CA GLN A 247 20.22 2.62 7.55
C GLN A 247 18.95 2.52 8.41
N THR A 248 18.10 1.51 8.18
CA THR A 248 16.95 1.17 9.02
C THR A 248 17.33 0.91 10.49
N LYS A 249 18.51 0.34 10.73
CA LYS A 249 19.03 0.05 12.07
C LYS A 249 19.87 1.20 12.62
N SER A 250 20.84 1.71 11.84
CA SER A 250 21.67 2.84 12.29
C SER A 250 22.26 3.68 11.16
N LEU A 251 22.39 4.97 11.45
CA LEU A 251 23.19 5.93 10.69
C LEU A 251 24.53 6.27 11.35
N ASP A 252 24.76 5.81 12.58
CA ASP A 252 26.04 5.86 13.27
C ASP A 252 26.63 4.45 13.37
N ILE A 253 27.83 4.26 12.81
CA ILE A 253 28.56 3.00 12.81
C ILE A 253 30.00 3.30 13.23
N ASP A 254 30.51 2.58 14.22
CA ASP A 254 31.87 2.76 14.75
C ASP A 254 32.18 4.21 15.23
N GLY A 255 31.17 4.98 15.63
CA GLY A 255 31.30 6.41 15.99
C GLY A 255 31.33 7.36 14.80
N ILE A 256 30.99 6.88 13.59
CA ILE A 256 30.91 7.65 12.36
C ILE A 256 29.44 7.90 12.04
N SER A 257 28.92 9.06 12.46
CA SER A 257 27.56 9.49 12.16
C SER A 257 27.45 10.00 10.72
N CYS A 258 26.56 9.42 9.93
CA CYS A 258 26.28 9.83 8.55
C CYS A 258 24.80 10.23 8.36
N LYS A 259 24.50 10.86 7.23
CA LYS A 259 23.15 11.36 6.88
C LYS A 259 22.33 10.28 6.17
N PRO A 260 20.99 10.27 6.34
CA PRO A 260 20.12 9.37 5.59
C PRO A 260 20.26 9.59 4.08
N ASN A 261 20.26 8.50 3.31
CA ASN A 261 20.39 8.54 1.85
C ASN A 261 19.57 7.42 1.17
N PRO A 262 18.56 7.76 0.35
CA PRO A 262 17.78 6.77 -0.38
C PRO A 262 18.36 6.34 -1.73
N TRP A 263 19.48 6.89 -2.18
CA TRP A 263 19.96 6.74 -3.56
C TRP A 263 21.33 6.08 -3.69
N VAL A 264 21.51 5.36 -4.79
CA VAL A 264 22.79 4.76 -5.20
C VAL A 264 23.74 5.86 -5.69
N TYR A 265 23.22 6.81 -6.47
CA TYR A 265 23.96 7.92 -7.07
C TYR A 265 23.28 9.28 -6.76
N PRO A 266 23.33 9.77 -5.49
CA PRO A 266 22.55 10.92 -5.01
C PRO A 266 22.89 12.28 -5.65
N GLY A 267 23.91 12.36 -6.51
CA GLY A 267 24.39 13.61 -7.13
C GLY A 267 23.98 13.81 -8.59
N ASN A 268 23.05 13.00 -9.12
CA ASN A 268 22.45 13.16 -10.45
C ASN A 268 21.03 13.72 -10.36
#